data_AF-A0AAV1U9G3-F1
#
_entry.id   AF-A0AAV1U9G3-F1
#
_cell.length_a   1.000
_cell.length_b   1.000
_cell.length_c   1.000
_cell.angle_alpha   90.00
_cell.angle_beta   90.00
_cell.angle_gamma   90.00
#
_symmetry.space_group_name_H-M   'P 1'
#
loop_
_entity.id
_entity.type
_entity.pdbx_description
1 polymer ?
#
loop_
_entity_poly.entity_id
_entity_poly.type
_entity_poly.pdbx_seq_one_letter_code
_entity_poly.pdbx_strand_id
1 'polypeptide(L)'
;MGGPTHMRRPETLKIDISRYKGTDEDSVLRWFVELDDAIRARHMEGDEMQVTFALSNLTGREKTWALGLKPHDPNMFESLEI
;
A
#
# COMPACT_ATOMS: atom_id res chain seq x y z
N MET A 1 -26.75 31.85 16.68
CA MET A 1 -25.72 31.01 17.33
C MET A 1 -25.59 29.72 16.53
N GLY A 2 -24.67 29.66 15.58
CA GLY A 2 -24.36 28.40 14.88
C GLY A 2 -23.45 27.57 15.76
N GLY A 3 -23.95 26.44 16.28
CA GLY A 3 -23.10 25.48 17.00
C GLY A 3 -22.09 24.84 16.05
N PRO A 4 -20.94 24.36 16.56
CA PRO A 4 -19.93 23.76 15.70
C PRO A 4 -20.51 22.49 15.08
N THR A 5 -20.62 22.48 13.76
CA THR A 5 -20.90 21.27 12.98
C THR A 5 -19.74 20.32 13.25
N HIS A 6 -19.96 19.34 14.12
CA HIS A 6 -18.97 18.31 14.41
C HIS A 6 -18.85 17.47 13.15
N MET A 7 -17.96 17.87 12.24
CA MET A 7 -17.58 17.08 11.08
C MET A 7 -17.10 15.73 11.62
N ARG A 8 -17.93 14.69 11.54
CA ARG A 8 -17.53 13.35 11.92
C ARG A 8 -16.39 12.97 10.99
N ARG A 9 -15.18 12.90 11.51
CA ARG A 9 -14.05 12.36 10.77
C ARG A 9 -14.40 10.91 10.45
N PRO A 10 -14.23 10.44 9.19
CA PRO A 10 -14.46 9.05 8.86
C PRO A 10 -13.66 8.17 9.82
N GLU A 11 -14.34 7.24 10.49
CA GLU A 11 -13.67 6.25 11.32
C GLU A 11 -12.83 5.37 10.39
N THR A 12 -11.51 5.38 10.56
CA THR A 12 -10.62 4.52 9.78
C THR A 12 -10.58 3.14 10.41
N LEU A 13 -10.90 2.12 9.61
CA LEU A 13 -10.87 0.74 10.06
C LEU A 13 -9.49 0.16 9.82
N LYS A 14 -8.84 -0.36 10.87
CA LYS A 14 -7.57 -1.06 10.74
C LYS A 14 -7.83 -2.54 10.42
N ILE A 15 -7.90 -2.85 9.14
CA ILE A 15 -7.93 -4.24 8.65
C ILE A 15 -6.50 -4.79 8.64
N ASP A 16 -6.26 -5.96 9.22
CA ASP A 16 -4.99 -6.66 9.13
C ASP A 16 -4.89 -7.37 7.78
N ILE A 17 -3.71 -7.32 7.16
CA ILE A 17 -3.44 -7.99 5.90
C ILE A 17 -2.34 -9.04 6.09
N SER A 18 -2.43 -10.10 5.30
CA SER A 18 -1.41 -11.15 5.31
C SER A 18 -0.08 -10.58 4.85
N ARG A 19 1.01 -10.98 5.52
CA ARG A 19 2.37 -10.62 5.09
C ARG A 19 2.73 -11.44 3.87
N TYR A 20 3.22 -10.79 2.82
CA TYR A 20 3.66 -11.46 1.60
C TYR A 20 5.14 -11.81 1.67
N LYS A 21 5.48 -13.08 1.44
CA LYS A 21 6.85 -13.61 1.43
C LYS A 21 7.32 -14.00 0.03
N GLY A 22 6.41 -14.11 -0.93
CA GLY A 22 6.73 -14.52 -2.31
C GLY A 22 7.05 -16.00 -2.43
N THR A 23 6.49 -16.84 -1.55
CA THR A 23 6.62 -18.30 -1.66
C THR A 23 5.54 -18.89 -2.56
N ASP A 24 5.68 -20.13 -3.03
CA ASP A 24 4.68 -20.79 -3.90
C ASP A 24 3.28 -20.89 -3.26
N GLU A 25 3.22 -20.88 -1.93
CA GLU A 25 1.97 -20.84 -1.14
C GLU A 25 1.30 -19.45 -1.13
N ASP A 26 2.05 -18.38 -1.43
CA ASP A 26 1.55 -17.02 -1.46
C ASP A 26 0.92 -16.70 -2.82
N SER A 27 -0.38 -16.47 -2.84
CA SER A 27 -1.05 -15.95 -4.03
C SER A 27 -0.92 -14.43 -4.10
N VAL A 28 -0.13 -13.95 -5.06
CA VAL A 28 0.03 -12.50 -5.31
C VAL A 28 -1.30 -11.81 -5.62
N LEU A 29 -2.18 -12.48 -6.38
CA LEU A 29 -3.50 -11.93 -6.74
C LEU A 29 -4.40 -11.79 -5.50
N ARG A 30 -4.44 -12.81 -4.65
CA ARG A 30 -5.17 -12.73 -3.37
C ARG A 30 -4.63 -11.60 -2.50
N TRP A 31 -3.31 -11.48 -2.41
CA TRP A 31 -2.67 -10.44 -1.60
C TRP A 31 -3.00 -9.03 -2.09
N PHE A 32 -3.06 -8.80 -3.40
CA PHE A 32 -3.49 -7.51 -3.97
C PHE A 32 -4.94 -7.16 -3.62
N VAL A 33 -5.84 -8.14 -3.63
CA VAL A 33 -7.24 -7.92 -3.21
C VAL A 33 -7.31 -7.55 -1.73
N GLU A 34 -6.61 -8.27 -0.85
CA GLU A 34 -6.54 -7.95 0.58
C GLU A 34 -5.94 -6.55 0.84
N LEU A 35 -4.95 -6.16 0.03
CA LEU A 35 -4.31 -4.84 0.11
C LEU A 35 -5.26 -3.70 -0.31
N ASP A 36 -6.00 -3.86 -1.41
CA ASP A 36 -6.96 -2.86 -1.90
C ASP A 36 -8.11 -2.65 -0.89
N ASP A 37 -8.66 -3.74 -0.34
CA ASP A 37 -9.67 -3.67 0.71
C ASP A 37 -9.18 -2.92 1.95
N ALA A 38 -7.93 -3.17 2.38
CA ALA A 38 -7.34 -2.48 3.51
C ALA A 38 -7.05 -1.00 3.24
N ILE A 39 -6.61 -0.64 2.03
CA ILE A 39 -6.41 0.75 1.60
C ILE A 39 -7.74 1.51 1.65
N ARG A 40 -8.81 0.93 1.10
CA ARG A 40 -10.16 1.50 1.11
C ARG A 40 -10.70 1.67 2.53
N ALA A 41 -10.59 0.64 3.37
CA ALA A 41 -11.07 0.67 4.75
C ALA A 41 -10.35 1.70 5.64
N ARG A 42 -9.09 2.00 5.29
CA ARG A 42 -8.26 2.99 6.00
C ARG A 42 -8.38 4.40 5.41
N HIS A 43 -9.14 4.58 4.33
CA HIS A 43 -9.26 5.83 3.59
C HIS A 43 -7.87 6.43 3.24
N MET A 44 -6.95 5.58 2.77
CA MET A 44 -5.62 6.02 2.35
C MET A 44 -5.69 6.64 0.95
N GLU A 45 -5.65 7.96 0.87
CA GLU A 45 -5.80 8.71 -0.40
C GLU A 45 -4.46 8.99 -1.11
N GLY A 46 -3.34 9.00 -0.37
CA GLY A 46 -2.03 9.33 -0.94
C GLY A 46 -1.31 8.10 -1.50
N ASP A 47 -0.91 8.15 -2.77
CA ASP A 47 -0.15 7.09 -3.45
C ASP A 47 1.11 6.69 -2.65
N GLU A 48 1.86 7.66 -2.13
CA GLU A 48 3.03 7.38 -1.29
C GLU A 48 2.68 6.62 -0.01
N MET A 49 1.52 6.91 0.58
CA MET A 49 1.04 6.23 1.78
C MET A 49 0.56 4.81 1.48
N GLN A 50 -0.10 4.61 0.34
CA GLN A 50 -0.49 3.29 -0.15
C GLN A 50 0.74 2.43 -0.46
N VAL A 51 1.73 2.98 -1.17
CA VAL A 51 3.00 2.30 -1.49
C VAL A 51 3.77 1.95 -0.22
N THR A 52 3.91 2.90 0.70
CA THR A 52 4.59 2.65 2.00
C THR A 52 3.86 1.58 2.80
N PHE A 53 2.52 1.59 2.78
CA PHE A 53 1.73 0.55 3.42
C PHE A 53 1.94 -0.82 2.76
N ALA A 54 1.88 -0.93 1.43
CA ALA A 54 2.16 -2.16 0.70
C ALA A 54 3.56 -2.72 1.04
N LEU A 55 4.59 -1.87 0.98
CA LEU A 55 5.98 -2.22 1.34
C LEU A 55 6.12 -2.70 2.79
N SER A 56 5.32 -2.15 3.72
CA SER A 56 5.35 -2.57 5.13
C SER A 56 4.87 -4.00 5.35
N ASN A 57 4.06 -4.52 4.42
CA ASN A 57 3.48 -5.86 4.46
C ASN A 57 4.26 -6.89 3.63
N LEU A 58 5.26 -6.45 2.86
CA LEU A 58 6.25 -7.35 2.28
C LEU A 58 7.21 -7.84 3.37
N THR A 59 7.75 -9.03 3.17
CA THR A 59 8.74 -9.61 4.09
C THR A 59 9.84 -10.34 3.34
N GLY A 60 10.92 -10.68 4.06
CA GLY A 60 12.00 -11.49 3.51
C GLY A 60 12.57 -10.91 2.22
N ARG A 61 12.74 -11.77 1.22
CA ARG A 61 13.34 -11.42 -0.07
C ARG A 61 12.53 -10.39 -0.84
N GLU A 62 11.20 -10.48 -0.80
CA GLU A 62 10.31 -9.55 -1.52
C GLU A 62 10.45 -8.12 -1.01
N LYS A 63 10.57 -7.95 0.31
CA LYS A 63 10.83 -6.64 0.89
C LYS A 63 12.18 -6.08 0.47
N THR A 64 13.23 -6.91 0.49
CA THR A 64 14.57 -6.48 0.06
C THR A 64 14.61 -6.12 -1.41
N TRP A 65 13.96 -6.92 -2.27
CA TRP A 65 13.85 -6.65 -3.70
C TRP A 65 13.11 -5.33 -3.97
N ALA A 66 11.93 -5.13 -3.37
CA ALA A 66 11.14 -3.92 -3.57
C ALA A 66 11.84 -2.65 -3.06
N LEU A 67 12.57 -2.76 -1.94
CA LEU A 67 13.39 -1.64 -1.43
C LEU A 67 14.60 -1.35 -2.32
N GLY A 68 15.21 -2.37 -2.93
CA GLY A 68 16.30 -2.20 -3.90
C GLY A 68 15.84 -1.64 -5.24
N LEU A 69 14.56 -1.82 -5.59
CA LEU A 69 13.93 -1.21 -6.75
C LEU A 69 13.49 0.22 -6.54
N LYS A 70 13.38 0.71 -5.29
CA LYS A 70 13.01 2.08 -5.02
C LYS A 70 14.04 2.99 -5.72
N PRO A 71 13.67 3.68 -6.81
CA PRO A 71 14.64 4.47 -7.55
C PRO A 71 15.15 5.57 -6.62
N HIS A 72 16.46 5.69 -6.49
CA HIS A 72 17.08 6.90 -5.97
C HIS A 72 16.95 8.08 -6.96
N ASP A 73 16.35 7.84 -8.14
CA ASP A 73 16.29 8.76 -9.26
C ASP A 73 14.88 8.78 -9.88
N PRO A 74 14.17 9.93 -9.90
CA PRO A 74 12.87 10.05 -10.55
C PRO A 74 12.90 9.82 -12.08
N ASN A 75 14.07 9.78 -12.73
CA ASN A 75 14.20 9.56 -14.17
C ASN A 75 14.44 8.09 -14.59
N MET A 76 14.35 7.13 -13.66
CA MET A 76 14.68 5.73 -13.97
C MET A 76 13.71 5.06 -14.97
N PHE A 77 12.50 5.58 -15.14
CA PHE A 77 11.49 5.03 -16.06
C PHE A 77 11.32 5.83 -17.37
N GLU A 78 12.16 6.83 -17.65
CA GLU A 78 12.20 7.47 -18.97
C GLU A 78 13.00 6.61 -19.96
N SER A 79 12.38 5.54 -20.49
CA SER A 79 12.64 4.96 -21.83
C SER A 79 12.00 3.57 -22.00
N LEU A 80 10.71 3.45 -21.67
CA LEU A 80 9.88 2.49 -22.40
C LEU A 80 8.99 3.27 -23.37
N GLU A 81 9.63 3.92 -24.36
CA GLU A 81 8.93 4.24 -25.60
C GLU A 81 8.68 2.90 -26.31
N ILE A 82 7.41 2.54 -26.49
CA ILE A 82 6.95 1.43 -27.34
C ILE A 82 6.61 2.00 -28.71
#